data_AF-A0A669CAH1-F1
#
_entry.id   AF-A0A669CAH1-F1
#
_cell.length_a   1.000
_cell.length_b   1.000
_cell.length_c   1.000
_cell.angle_alpha   90.00
_cell.angle_beta   90.00
_cell.angle_gamma   90.00
#
_symmetry.space_group_name_H-M   'P 1'
#
loop_
_entity.id
_entity.type
_entity.pdbx_description
1 polymer ?
#
loop_
_entity_poly.entity_id
_entity_poly.type
_entity_poly.pdbx_seq_one_letter_code
_entity_poly.pdbx_strand_id
1 'polypeptide(L)'
;DVHISSEGKNLNSFDGRNQLCLIVYPWTQRYFAGFGNLYNAAAITSNPKVAAHGKVVMQGLEKAVKNMDNIKATFTELSTLHSEKLQVDPDNFMLLGDCLAIVVASQLGKDFSPEVHAAFQKFLAVVVALAHELAHKEN
;
A
#
# COMPACT_ATOMS: atom_id res chain seq x y z
N ASP A 1 26.16 -0.35 -0.56
CA ASP A 1 25.64 0.59 -1.57
C ASP A 1 24.81 -0.13 -2.62
N VAL A 2 23.48 -0.08 -2.48
CA VAL A 2 22.57 -0.61 -3.50
C VAL A 2 22.50 0.45 -4.60
N HIS A 3 23.26 0.23 -5.66
CA HIS A 3 23.24 1.08 -6.86
C HIS A 3 21.98 0.74 -7.66
N ILE A 4 20.86 1.41 -7.34
CA ILE A 4 19.66 1.36 -8.16
C ILE A 4 19.95 2.17 -9.43
N SER A 5 20.20 1.48 -10.54
CA SER A 5 20.35 2.09 -11.87
C SER A 5 19.13 2.95 -12.17
N SER A 6 19.37 4.23 -12.42
CA SER A 6 18.38 5.29 -12.64
C SER A 6 17.75 5.27 -14.03
N GLU A 7 17.56 4.10 -14.64
CA GLU A 7 16.76 3.97 -15.86
C GLU A 7 15.27 4.17 -15.54
N GLY A 8 14.87 5.43 -15.45
CA GLY A 8 13.67 6.00 -16.09
C GLY A 8 12.33 5.25 -16.04
N LYS A 9 12.08 4.36 -15.08
CA LYS A 9 10.75 3.75 -14.91
C LYS A 9 9.82 4.77 -14.26
N ASN A 10 9.23 5.58 -15.12
CA ASN A 10 8.25 6.60 -14.81
C ASN A 10 7.17 6.06 -13.85
N LEU A 11 7.11 6.62 -12.64
CA LEU A 11 6.07 6.37 -11.63
C LEU A 11 4.65 6.70 -12.13
N ASN A 12 4.49 7.32 -13.31
CA ASN A 12 3.20 7.52 -13.97
C ASN A 12 2.78 6.32 -14.85
N SER A 13 3.66 5.35 -15.13
CA SER A 13 3.26 4.04 -15.71
C SER A 13 2.66 3.08 -14.67
N PHE A 14 2.57 3.55 -13.42
CA PHE A 14 2.16 2.82 -12.22
C PHE A 14 0.63 2.78 -12.03
N ASP A 15 -0.11 3.53 -12.85
CA ASP A 15 -1.54 3.84 -12.69
C ASP A 15 -2.49 2.64 -12.81
N GLY A 16 -2.02 1.45 -13.20
CA GLY A 16 -2.88 0.28 -13.45
C GLY A 16 -2.69 -0.94 -12.53
N ARG A 17 -1.68 -0.96 -11.65
CA ARG A 17 -1.31 -2.16 -10.88
C ARG A 17 -1.55 -2.07 -9.37
N ASN A 18 -1.65 -0.86 -8.82
CA ASN A 18 -2.03 -0.68 -7.41
C ASN A 18 -3.51 -0.97 -7.11
N GLN A 19 -4.31 -1.28 -8.14
CA GLN A 19 -5.71 -1.69 -7.97
C GLN A 19 -5.88 -3.19 -7.68
N LEU A 20 -4.78 -3.95 -7.61
CA LEU A 20 -4.80 -5.42 -7.45
C LEU A 20 -5.62 -5.86 -6.23
N CYS A 21 -5.54 -5.12 -5.13
CA CYS A 21 -6.26 -5.44 -3.90
C CYS A 21 -7.78 -5.44 -4.11
N LEU A 22 -8.33 -4.45 -4.85
CA LEU A 22 -9.77 -4.38 -5.13
C LEU A 22 -10.25 -5.48 -6.09
N ILE A 23 -9.36 -6.03 -6.90
CA ILE A 23 -9.66 -7.10 -7.87
C ILE A 23 -9.55 -8.47 -7.20
N VAL A 24 -8.47 -8.72 -6.47
CA VAL A 24 -8.17 -10.02 -5.82
C VAL A 24 -9.00 -10.20 -4.55
N TYR A 25 -9.30 -9.12 -3.84
CA TYR A 25 -10.08 -9.13 -2.60
C TYR A 25 -11.31 -8.21 -2.71
N PRO A 26 -12.37 -8.63 -3.43
CA PRO A 26 -13.52 -7.77 -3.74
C PRO A 26 -14.25 -7.21 -2.52
N TRP A 27 -14.19 -7.89 -1.36
CA TRP A 27 -14.80 -7.38 -0.12
C TRP A 27 -14.18 -6.07 0.37
N THR A 28 -12.95 -5.76 -0.01
CA THR A 28 -12.28 -4.50 0.34
C THR A 28 -12.90 -3.30 -0.37
N GLN A 29 -13.63 -3.50 -1.46
CA GLN A 29 -14.34 -2.45 -2.19
C GLN A 29 -15.37 -1.71 -1.31
N ARG A 30 -15.85 -2.34 -0.22
CA ARG A 30 -16.79 -1.72 0.73
C ARG A 30 -16.28 -0.40 1.33
N TYR A 31 -14.96 -0.28 1.48
CA TYR A 31 -14.30 0.92 2.01
C TYR A 31 -14.22 2.07 0.99
N PHE A 32 -14.54 1.79 -0.28
CA PHE A 32 -14.40 2.71 -1.39
C PHE A 32 -15.75 3.04 -2.05
N ALA A 33 -16.86 2.98 -1.31
CA ALA A 33 -18.20 3.26 -1.85
C ALA A 33 -18.31 4.62 -2.58
N GLY A 34 -17.53 5.62 -2.14
CA GLY A 34 -17.47 6.95 -2.78
C GLY A 34 -16.68 7.01 -4.10
N PHE A 35 -16.08 5.89 -4.54
CA PHE A 35 -15.21 5.84 -5.71
C PHE A 35 -15.96 5.56 -7.02
N GLY A 36 -17.27 5.31 -6.96
CA GLY A 36 -18.11 5.06 -8.13
C GLY A 36 -18.06 3.61 -8.58
N ASN A 37 -17.99 3.37 -9.89
CA ASN A 37 -18.07 2.01 -10.45
C ASN A 37 -16.78 1.21 -10.17
N LEU A 38 -16.93 0.09 -9.45
CA LEU A 38 -15.87 -0.87 -9.14
C LEU A 38 -16.29 -2.33 -9.49
N TYR A 39 -17.30 -2.52 -10.35
CA TYR A 39 -17.95 -3.84 -10.50
C TYR A 39 -17.06 -4.91 -11.14
N ASN A 40 -16.09 -4.52 -11.98
CA ASN A 40 -15.19 -5.45 -12.65
C ASN A 40 -13.77 -4.87 -12.76
N ALA A 41 -12.82 -5.72 -13.16
CA ALA A 41 -11.42 -5.34 -13.28
C ALA A 41 -11.18 -4.15 -14.21
N ALA A 42 -11.87 -4.09 -15.36
CA ALA A 42 -11.72 -2.98 -16.30
C ALA A 42 -12.18 -1.64 -15.68
N ALA A 43 -13.35 -1.64 -15.02
CA ALA A 43 -13.89 -0.47 -14.34
C ALA A 43 -12.99 0.00 -13.19
N ILE A 44 -12.45 -0.94 -12.41
CA ILE A 44 -11.50 -0.67 -11.34
C ILE A 44 -10.21 -0.06 -11.91
N THR A 45 -9.66 -0.65 -12.98
CA THR A 45 -8.38 -0.22 -13.56
C THR A 45 -8.46 1.13 -14.27
N SER A 46 -9.61 1.47 -14.85
CA SER A 46 -9.84 2.79 -15.45
C SER A 46 -10.35 3.83 -14.45
N ASN A 47 -10.51 3.51 -13.16
CA ASN A 47 -11.12 4.41 -12.20
C ASN A 47 -10.11 5.49 -11.72
N PRO A 48 -10.33 6.78 -12.04
CA PRO A 48 -9.38 7.84 -11.69
C PRO A 48 -9.26 8.06 -10.18
N LYS A 49 -10.32 7.79 -9.40
CA LYS A 49 -10.27 7.89 -7.94
C LYS A 49 -9.43 6.78 -7.33
N VAL A 50 -9.51 5.57 -7.88
CA VAL A 50 -8.66 4.45 -7.44
C VAL A 50 -7.19 4.73 -7.78
N ALA A 51 -6.90 5.22 -8.98
CA ALA A 51 -5.55 5.64 -9.36
C ALA A 51 -4.99 6.74 -8.43
N ALA A 52 -5.77 7.80 -8.19
CA ALA A 52 -5.40 8.88 -7.29
C ALA A 52 -5.14 8.39 -5.85
N HIS A 53 -5.97 7.48 -5.33
CA HIS A 53 -5.77 6.90 -4.00
C HIS A 53 -4.55 5.99 -3.96
N GLY A 54 -4.30 5.20 -5.01
CA GLY A 54 -3.09 4.39 -5.15
C GLY A 54 -1.82 5.23 -5.04
N LYS A 55 -1.83 6.46 -5.58
CA LYS A 55 -0.73 7.42 -5.41
C LYS A 55 -0.54 7.86 -3.95
N VAL A 56 -1.63 8.14 -3.23
CA VAL A 56 -1.57 8.51 -1.80
C VAL A 56 -0.97 7.37 -0.97
N VAL A 57 -1.36 6.12 -1.23
CA VAL A 57 -0.79 4.94 -0.54
C VAL A 57 0.71 4.83 -0.78
N MET A 58 1.16 4.97 -2.03
CA MET A 58 2.59 4.92 -2.36
C MET A 58 3.39 6.06 -1.72
N GLN A 59 2.83 7.27 -1.67
CA GLN A 59 3.45 8.40 -0.97
C GLN A 59 3.56 8.16 0.53
N GLY A 60 2.57 7.51 1.15
CA GLY A 60 2.63 7.08 2.55
C GLY A 60 3.78 6.11 2.79
N LEU A 61 3.94 5.11 1.94
CA LEU A 61 5.04 4.14 2.02
C LEU A 61 6.41 4.80 1.78
N GLU A 62 6.51 5.71 0.81
CA GLU A 62 7.72 6.49 0.58
C GLU A 62 8.11 7.31 1.84
N LYS A 63 7.11 7.91 2.51
CA LYS A 63 7.32 8.62 3.78
C LYS A 63 7.82 7.67 4.87
N ALA A 64 7.29 6.44 4.96
CA ALA A 64 7.79 5.43 5.88
C ALA A 64 9.26 5.07 5.63
N VAL A 65 9.64 4.79 4.37
CA VAL A 65 11.03 4.45 4.02
C VAL A 65 11.99 5.59 4.34
N LYS A 66 11.58 6.84 4.14
CA LYS A 66 12.41 8.02 4.46
C LYS A 66 12.54 8.29 5.97
N ASN A 67 11.65 7.71 6.79
CA ASN A 67 11.60 7.96 8.23
C ASN A 67 11.63 6.65 9.03
N MET A 68 12.41 5.65 8.59
CA MET A 68 12.45 4.33 9.25
C MET A 68 12.78 4.42 10.75
N ASP A 69 13.67 5.33 11.15
CA ASP A 69 14.07 5.51 12.54
C ASP A 69 12.98 6.16 13.41
N ASN A 70 11.99 6.81 12.77
CA ASN A 70 10.89 7.51 13.45
C ASN A 70 9.52 7.16 12.84
N ILE A 71 9.38 5.90 12.43
CA ILE A 71 8.20 5.44 11.68
C ILE A 71 6.93 5.50 12.52
N LYS A 72 7.03 5.31 13.84
CA LYS A 72 5.92 5.44 14.81
C LYS A 72 5.28 6.82 14.74
N ALA A 73 6.05 7.88 14.98
CA ALA A 73 5.53 9.25 14.96
C ALA A 73 5.01 9.66 13.57
N THR A 74 5.65 9.14 12.52
CA THR A 74 5.28 9.43 11.13
C THR A 74 3.90 8.88 10.75
N PHE A 75 3.49 7.76 11.37
CA PHE A 75 2.26 7.03 11.06
C PHE A 75 1.14 7.23 12.07
N THR A 76 1.34 7.97 13.17
CA THR A 76 0.30 8.24 14.17
C THR A 76 -0.97 8.84 13.56
N GLU A 77 -0.84 9.92 12.79
CA GLU A 77 -2.00 10.56 12.14
C GLU A 77 -2.67 9.65 11.12
N LEU A 78 -1.89 8.83 10.40
CA LEU A 78 -2.42 7.88 9.43
C LEU A 78 -3.16 6.73 10.13
N SER A 79 -2.65 6.27 11.27
CA SER A 79 -3.27 5.21 12.07
C SER A 79 -4.60 5.67 12.62
N THR A 80 -4.67 6.85 13.27
CA THR A 80 -5.91 7.47 13.75
C THR A 80 -6.95 7.60 12.64
N LEU A 81 -6.54 8.06 11.45
CA LEU A 81 -7.44 8.15 10.31
C LEU A 81 -8.04 6.79 9.93
N HIS A 82 -7.23 5.73 9.90
CA HIS A 82 -7.66 4.40 9.49
C HIS A 82 -8.48 3.66 10.56
N SER A 83 -8.19 3.87 11.85
CA SER A 83 -8.92 3.27 12.97
C SER A 83 -10.24 3.99 13.24
N GLU A 84 -10.20 5.30 13.49
CA GLU A 84 -11.35 6.05 14.01
C GLU A 84 -12.33 6.45 12.90
N LYS A 85 -11.82 6.86 11.73
CA LYS A 85 -12.66 7.42 10.66
C LYS A 85 -13.02 6.42 9.58
N LEU A 86 -12.07 5.58 9.17
CA LEU A 86 -12.28 4.62 8.08
C LEU A 86 -12.65 3.22 8.57
N GLN A 87 -12.41 2.91 9.85
CA GLN A 87 -12.70 1.61 10.49
C GLN A 87 -12.25 0.42 9.63
N VAL A 88 -11.05 0.54 9.06
CA VAL A 88 -10.47 -0.52 8.24
C VAL A 88 -9.98 -1.62 9.17
N ASP A 89 -10.41 -2.85 8.90
CA ASP A 89 -9.94 -4.01 9.65
C ASP A 89 -8.42 -4.15 9.45
N PRO A 90 -7.63 -4.20 10.54
CA PRO A 90 -6.18 -4.31 10.45
C PRO A 90 -5.68 -5.45 9.57
N ASP A 91 -6.42 -6.56 9.49
CA ASP A 91 -6.06 -7.71 8.65
C ASP A 91 -6.04 -7.35 7.16
N ASN A 92 -6.82 -6.35 6.72
CA ASN A 92 -6.81 -5.90 5.33
C ASN A 92 -5.52 -5.15 4.96
N PHE A 93 -4.75 -4.63 5.92
CA PHE A 93 -3.45 -4.02 5.61
C PHE A 93 -2.40 -5.08 5.23
N MET A 94 -2.47 -6.28 5.81
CA MET A 94 -1.63 -7.41 5.39
C MET A 94 -1.94 -7.80 3.94
N LEU A 95 -3.23 -7.89 3.59
CA LEU A 95 -3.67 -8.19 2.23
C LEU A 95 -3.20 -7.13 1.22
N LEU A 96 -3.27 -5.85 1.60
CA LEU A 96 -2.75 -4.75 0.79
C LEU A 96 -1.23 -4.86 0.62
N GLY A 97 -0.50 -5.20 1.70
CA GLY A 97 0.94 -5.43 1.67
C GLY A 97 1.35 -6.55 0.71
N ASP A 98 0.64 -7.67 0.71
CA ASP A 98 0.90 -8.79 -0.20
C ASP A 98 0.63 -8.42 -1.66
N CYS A 99 -0.47 -7.72 -1.94
CA CYS A 99 -0.73 -7.18 -3.27
C CYS A 99 0.38 -6.23 -3.73
N LEU A 100 0.88 -5.36 -2.85
CA LEU A 100 1.98 -4.46 -3.16
C LEU A 100 3.28 -5.22 -3.44
N ALA A 101 3.58 -6.28 -2.69
CA ALA A 101 4.75 -7.13 -2.93
C ALA A 101 4.70 -7.77 -4.32
N ILE A 102 3.52 -8.26 -4.75
CA ILE A 102 3.32 -8.81 -6.11
C ILE A 102 3.55 -7.73 -7.16
N VAL A 103 3.02 -6.52 -6.96
CA VAL A 103 3.20 -5.39 -7.90
C VAL A 103 4.68 -5.02 -8.01
N VAL A 104 5.38 -4.87 -6.89
CA VAL A 104 6.82 -4.57 -6.84
C VAL A 104 7.64 -5.68 -7.50
N ALA A 105 7.33 -6.94 -7.22
CA ALA A 105 7.97 -8.10 -7.85
C ALA A 105 7.79 -8.07 -9.37
N SER A 106 6.57 -7.78 -9.85
CA SER A 106 6.29 -7.69 -11.28
C SER A 106 7.06 -6.57 -11.99
N GLN A 107 7.52 -5.55 -11.23
CA GLN A 107 8.20 -4.38 -11.76
C GLN A 107 9.73 -4.51 -11.77
N LEU A 108 10.27 -5.08 -10.70
CA LEU A 108 11.70 -5.32 -10.53
C LEU A 108 12.13 -6.62 -11.23
N GLY A 109 11.21 -7.56 -11.44
CA GLY A 109 11.50 -8.81 -12.13
C GLY A 109 12.63 -9.55 -11.44
N LYS A 110 13.76 -9.72 -12.13
CA LYS A 110 14.95 -10.40 -11.60
C LYS A 110 15.63 -9.62 -10.46
N ASP A 111 15.41 -8.31 -10.37
CA ASP A 111 15.98 -7.47 -9.32
C ASP A 111 15.20 -7.58 -8.00
N PHE A 112 14.03 -8.22 -8.00
CA PHE A 112 13.32 -8.58 -6.77
C PHE A 112 13.86 -9.90 -6.22
N SER A 113 15.10 -9.87 -5.75
CA SER A 113 15.74 -11.04 -5.16
C SER A 113 15.01 -11.52 -3.90
N PRO A 114 15.23 -12.76 -3.44
CA PRO A 114 14.67 -13.25 -2.18
C PRO A 114 14.99 -12.35 -0.98
N GLU A 115 16.17 -11.73 -0.97
CA GLU A 115 16.60 -10.80 0.07
C GLU A 115 15.80 -9.49 0.01
N VAL A 116 15.58 -8.94 -1.19
CA VAL A 116 14.74 -7.75 -1.39
C VAL A 116 13.29 -8.04 -0.99
N HIS A 117 12.76 -9.20 -1.35
CA HIS A 117 11.42 -9.64 -0.94
C HIS A 117 11.31 -9.73 0.59
N ALA A 118 12.26 -10.40 1.25
CA ALA A 118 12.26 -10.54 2.70
C ALA A 118 12.39 -9.18 3.41
N ALA A 119 13.20 -8.26 2.90
CA ALA A 119 13.32 -6.91 3.43
C ALA A 119 12.00 -6.11 3.27
N PHE A 120 11.37 -6.20 2.11
CA PHE A 120 10.10 -5.53 1.83
C PHE A 120 8.97 -6.07 2.71
N GLN A 121 8.88 -7.39 2.88
CA GLN A 121 7.91 -8.03 3.78
C GLN A 121 8.10 -7.62 5.25
N LYS A 122 9.34 -7.56 5.74
CA LYS A 122 9.63 -7.06 7.09
C LYS A 122 9.22 -5.60 7.26
N PHE A 123 9.51 -4.77 6.27
CA PHE A 123 9.10 -3.37 6.28
C PHE A 123 7.57 -3.21 6.33
N LEU A 124 6.84 -3.94 5.48
CA LEU A 124 5.38 -3.92 5.49
C LEU A 124 4.81 -4.42 6.83
N ALA A 125 5.37 -5.50 7.39
CA ALA A 125 4.95 -6.02 8.69
C ALA A 125 5.09 -4.98 9.80
N VAL A 126 6.18 -4.19 9.79
CA VAL A 126 6.34 -3.05 10.73
C VAL A 126 5.25 -2.01 10.50
N VAL A 127 5.02 -1.58 9.26
CA VAL A 127 3.97 -0.59 8.94
C VAL A 127 2.59 -1.06 9.41
N VAL A 128 2.24 -2.32 9.17
CA VAL A 128 0.96 -2.91 9.61
C VAL A 128 0.87 -3.00 11.12
N ALA A 129 1.94 -3.45 11.79
CA ALA A 129 1.97 -3.55 13.25
C ALA A 129 1.78 -2.17 13.90
N LEU A 130 2.30 -1.11 13.29
CA LEU A 130 2.08 0.26 13.77
C LEU A 130 0.66 0.74 13.59
N ALA A 131 0.03 0.43 12.45
CA ALA A 131 -1.38 0.71 12.22
C ALA A 131 -2.28 -0.05 13.23
N HIS A 132 -1.88 -1.24 13.66
CA HIS A 132 -2.58 -1.99 14.70
C HIS A 132 -2.32 -1.46 16.12
N GLU A 133 -1.06 -1.24 16.52
CA GLU A 133 -0.67 -0.84 17.89
C GLU A 133 -1.26 0.53 18.27
N LEU A 134 -1.35 1.46 17.32
CA LEU A 134 -1.87 2.80 17.56
C LEU A 134 -3.40 2.85 17.54
N ALA A 135 -4.08 1.87 16.93
CA ALA A 135 -5.53 1.73 17.01
C ALA A 135 -6.03 1.24 18.39
N HIS A 136 -5.16 0.59 19.18
CA HIS A 136 -5.50 0.04 20.51
C HIS A 136 -5.04 0.89 21.69
N LYS A 137 -4.31 1.99 21.47
CA LYS A 137 -3.79 2.86 22.55
C LYS A 137 -4.77 3.90 23.09
N GLU A 138 -6.00 3.94 22.56
CA GLU A 138 -7.04 4.89 23.01
C GLU A 138 -8.20 4.24 23.80
N ASN A 139 -8.05 2.99 24.26
CA ASN A 139 -8.98 2.36 25.20
C ASN A 139 -8.38 2.21 26.60
#